data_AF-A0A7C7TLK3-F1
#
_entry.id   AF-A0A7C7TLK3-F1
#
_cell.length_a   1.000
_cell.length_b   1.000
_cell.length_c   1.000
_cell.angle_alpha   90.00
_cell.angle_beta   90.00
_cell.angle_gamma   90.00
#
_symmetry.space_group_name_H-M   'P 1'
#
loop_
_entity.id
_entity.type
_entity.pdbx_description
1 polymer ?
#
loop_
_entity_poly.entity_id
_entity_poly.type
_entity_poly.pdbx_seq_one_letter_code
_entity_poly.pdbx_strand_id
1 'polypeptide(L)'
;MFVFGIHVKQFLRPRSKRGLHAPDRIDFRSTTRSQHPVSKLKSASRYSQIRPLFIAVVALVLLSVIATACSSDDSELLEFDPESSVIASIAFSSPAFDDGDSIPVEYTCDGEDQSPPLRWSDVPDGARALAIIVDDPDAPGSIFRHWSVYNIPSGTRSLKTAQPTTVALENSTRQGPNEFGRTGYGGPCPPEGEEHEYVFFIYALTEQLDIEDGAGPKQVSEAIRGKVIGIGSFSGMYARR
;
A
#
# COMPACT_ATOMS: atom_id res chain seq x y z
N MET A 1 44.69 16.31 -38.73
CA MET A 1 45.81 15.89 -37.84
C MET A 1 45.19 15.54 -36.49
N PHE A 2 44.83 14.27 -36.26
CA PHE A 2 45.60 13.26 -35.48
C PHE A 2 45.86 13.71 -34.02
N VAL A 3 45.62 13.00 -32.91
CA VAL A 3 45.12 11.65 -32.58
C VAL A 3 44.94 11.56 -31.02
N PHE A 4 43.98 10.74 -30.55
CA PHE A 4 43.77 9.98 -29.28
C PHE A 4 44.41 10.32 -27.92
N GLY A 5 43.67 9.99 -26.85
CA GLY A 5 44.23 9.59 -25.54
C GLY A 5 43.22 9.20 -24.46
N ILE A 6 42.87 7.91 -24.37
CA ILE A 6 42.03 7.25 -23.34
C ILE A 6 42.80 7.12 -22.01
N HIS A 7 42.15 7.24 -20.85
CA HIS A 7 42.53 6.50 -19.63
C HIS A 7 41.34 6.27 -18.67
N VAL A 8 40.78 5.06 -18.73
CA VAL A 8 39.88 4.48 -17.72
C VAL A 8 40.75 3.74 -16.70
N LYS A 9 40.67 4.09 -15.42
CA LYS A 9 41.22 3.26 -14.33
C LYS A 9 40.11 2.66 -13.48
N GLN A 10 40.08 1.34 -13.56
CA GLN A 10 39.32 0.40 -12.77
C GLN A 10 39.64 0.53 -11.27
N PHE A 11 38.62 0.40 -10.41
CA PHE A 11 38.82 0.07 -9.00
C PHE A 11 37.85 -1.03 -8.59
N LEU A 12 38.31 -2.27 -8.73
CA LEU A 12 37.68 -3.46 -8.17
C LEU A 12 38.04 -3.52 -6.67
N ARG A 13 37.05 -3.56 -5.77
CA ARG A 13 37.24 -3.94 -4.37
C ARG A 13 36.63 -5.34 -4.11
N PRO A 14 37.29 -6.22 -3.34
CA PRO A 14 36.94 -7.62 -3.22
C PRO A 14 35.78 -7.89 -2.24
N ARG A 15 34.97 -8.89 -2.61
CA ARG A 15 33.90 -9.55 -1.84
C ARG A 15 34.41 -10.15 -0.53
N SER A 16 33.81 -9.75 0.59
CA SER A 16 33.90 -10.43 1.89
C SER A 16 33.14 -11.77 1.86
N LYS A 17 33.82 -12.86 2.27
CA LYS A 17 33.26 -14.21 2.39
C LYS A 17 32.55 -14.35 3.74
N ARG A 18 31.22 -14.53 3.72
CA ARG A 18 30.43 -15.00 4.87
C ARG A 18 30.60 -16.51 5.02
N GLY A 19 31.13 -16.96 6.16
CA GLY A 19 31.10 -18.36 6.58
C GLY A 19 29.74 -18.69 7.18
N LEU A 20 29.06 -19.71 6.64
CA LEU A 20 27.90 -20.33 7.25
C LEU A 20 28.38 -21.34 8.30
N HIS A 21 27.98 -21.14 9.56
CA HIS A 21 28.05 -22.14 10.62
C HIS A 21 26.68 -22.83 10.71
N ALA A 22 26.66 -24.16 10.53
CA ALA A 22 25.50 -24.99 10.83
C ALA A 22 25.57 -25.44 12.32
N PRO A 23 24.46 -25.40 13.08
CA PRO A 23 24.40 -26.04 14.38
C PRO A 23 23.87 -27.48 14.33
N ASP A 24 24.31 -28.24 15.34
CA ASP A 24 24.26 -29.68 15.49
C ASP A 24 22.86 -30.32 15.56
N ARG A 25 22.81 -31.54 15.03
CA ARG A 25 21.69 -32.49 15.12
C ARG A 25 21.70 -33.14 16.51
N ILE A 26 20.68 -32.89 17.33
CA ILE A 26 20.44 -33.60 18.59
C ILE A 26 19.59 -34.84 18.31
N ASP A 27 20.14 -36.01 18.67
CA ASP A 27 19.53 -37.34 18.63
C ASP A 27 18.74 -37.59 19.92
N PHE A 28 17.47 -37.97 19.83
CA PHE A 28 16.63 -38.31 20.99
C PHE A 28 16.15 -39.76 20.87
N ARG A 29 16.90 -40.64 21.53
CA ARG A 29 16.54 -42.06 21.72
C ARG A 29 15.55 -42.24 22.87
N SER A 30 14.52 -43.04 22.58
CA SER A 30 13.86 -44.05 23.42
C SER A 30 13.29 -43.64 24.80
N THR A 31 11.97 -43.75 24.93
CA THR A 31 11.36 -44.26 26.18
C THR A 31 10.20 -45.19 25.86
N THR A 32 10.39 -46.44 26.26
CA THR A 32 9.52 -47.61 26.18
C THR A 32 8.31 -47.44 27.09
N ARG A 33 7.08 -47.62 26.59
CA ARG A 33 5.86 -47.69 27.42
C ARG A 33 5.34 -49.12 27.50
N SER A 34 5.34 -49.61 28.74
CA SER A 34 4.83 -50.90 29.23
C SER A 34 3.40 -51.21 28.80
N GLN A 35 3.16 -52.46 28.40
CA GLN A 35 1.83 -53.06 28.22
C GLN A 35 1.49 -53.94 29.42
N HIS A 36 0.30 -53.77 30.00
CA HIS A 36 -0.30 -54.72 30.94
C HIS A 36 -1.63 -55.26 30.35
N PRO A 37 -1.87 -56.58 30.40
CA PRO A 37 -3.12 -57.18 29.94
C PRO A 37 -4.11 -57.26 31.10
N VAL A 38 -5.40 -56.96 30.85
CA VAL A 38 -6.47 -57.25 31.80
C VAL A 38 -7.46 -58.22 31.17
N SER A 39 -7.68 -59.30 31.91
CA SER A 39 -8.46 -60.47 31.59
C SER A 39 -9.97 -60.23 31.61
N LYS A 40 -10.67 -61.11 30.89
CA LYS A 40 -12.12 -61.17 30.70
C LYS A 40 -12.86 -61.44 32.01
N LEU A 41 -13.98 -60.74 32.21
CA LEU A 41 -15.09 -61.21 33.05
C LEU A 41 -16.39 -61.18 32.23
N LYS A 42 -16.97 -62.37 32.07
CA LYS A 42 -18.33 -62.60 31.58
C LYS A 42 -19.29 -62.42 32.74
N SER A 43 -20.38 -61.66 32.57
CA SER A 43 -21.59 -61.85 33.37
C SER A 43 -22.81 -61.44 32.57
N ALA A 44 -23.88 -62.22 32.75
CA ALA A 44 -25.01 -62.36 31.85
C ALA A 44 -26.21 -61.50 32.26
N SER A 45 -26.95 -61.09 31.23
CA SER A 45 -28.40 -60.91 31.13
C SER A 45 -29.20 -60.43 32.35
N ARG A 46 -29.71 -59.19 32.24
CA ARG A 46 -31.09 -58.87 32.64
C ARG A 46 -31.61 -57.62 31.89
N TYR A 47 -31.63 -57.71 30.56
CA TYR A 47 -31.94 -56.58 29.68
C TYR A 47 -33.31 -56.79 28.99
N SER A 48 -34.42 -56.51 29.69
CA SER A 48 -35.76 -56.65 29.07
C SER A 48 -36.90 -55.80 29.65
N GLN A 49 -36.79 -55.21 30.85
CA GLN A 49 -37.98 -54.61 31.49
C GLN A 49 -37.85 -53.12 31.89
N ILE A 50 -36.85 -52.40 31.37
CA ILE A 50 -36.60 -50.97 31.72
C ILE A 50 -36.73 -50.04 30.49
N ARG A 51 -37.21 -50.55 29.34
CA ARG A 51 -37.09 -49.85 28.04
C ARG A 51 -38.10 -48.74 27.69
N PRO A 52 -39.31 -48.58 28.28
CA PRO A 52 -40.15 -47.43 27.94
C PRO A 52 -39.93 -46.21 28.88
N LEU A 53 -39.59 -46.44 30.14
CA LEU A 53 -39.44 -45.35 31.13
C LEU A 53 -38.10 -44.61 31.00
N PHE A 54 -37.00 -45.32 30.70
CA PHE A 54 -35.70 -44.67 30.50
C PHE A 54 -35.61 -43.89 29.18
N ILE A 55 -36.30 -44.33 28.12
CA ILE A 55 -36.35 -43.57 26.85
C ILE A 55 -37.15 -42.27 27.04
N ALA A 56 -38.25 -42.31 27.80
CA ALA A 56 -39.04 -41.11 28.11
C ALA A 56 -38.28 -40.10 28.98
N VAL A 57 -37.50 -40.55 29.96
CA VAL A 57 -36.68 -39.66 30.81
C VAL A 57 -35.48 -39.08 30.04
N VAL A 58 -34.85 -39.84 29.15
CA VAL A 58 -33.77 -39.32 28.29
C VAL A 58 -34.31 -38.31 27.25
N ALA A 59 -35.52 -38.51 26.72
CA ALA A 59 -36.16 -37.54 25.81
C ALA A 59 -36.57 -36.23 26.53
N LEU A 60 -37.01 -36.29 27.79
CA LEU A 60 -37.35 -35.11 28.61
C LEU A 60 -36.10 -34.33 29.08
N VAL A 61 -34.99 -35.03 29.34
CA VAL A 61 -33.71 -34.38 29.67
C VAL A 61 -33.05 -33.77 28.42
N LEU A 62 -33.18 -34.38 27.24
CA LEU A 62 -32.75 -33.76 25.98
C LEU A 62 -33.60 -32.56 25.56
N LEU A 63 -34.90 -32.51 25.90
CA LEU A 63 -35.73 -31.33 25.61
C LEU A 63 -35.43 -30.14 26.54
N SER A 64 -34.96 -30.37 27.78
CA SER A 64 -34.63 -29.29 28.72
C SER A 64 -33.22 -28.71 28.52
N VAL A 65 -32.31 -29.43 27.86
CA VAL A 65 -31.00 -28.87 27.45
C VAL A 65 -31.12 -27.91 26.25
N ILE A 66 -32.22 -27.96 25.49
CA ILE A 66 -32.47 -27.01 24.38
C ILE A 66 -33.08 -25.68 24.89
N ALA A 67 -33.66 -25.65 26.09
CA ALA A 67 -34.30 -24.42 26.63
C ALA A 67 -33.35 -23.49 27.40
N THR A 68 -32.09 -23.89 27.64
CA THR A 68 -31.07 -23.07 28.32
C THR A 68 -29.77 -22.96 27.50
N ALA A 69 -29.90 -23.00 26.18
CA ALA A 69 -28.87 -22.54 25.23
C ALA A 69 -29.36 -21.28 24.47
N CYS A 70 -30.23 -20.50 25.11
CA CYS A 70 -30.46 -19.09 24.81
C CYS A 70 -29.98 -18.28 26.03
N SER A 71 -28.75 -18.55 26.48
CA SER A 71 -27.98 -17.47 27.08
C SER A 71 -27.65 -16.52 25.93
N SER A 72 -28.12 -15.29 26.04
CA SER A 72 -27.75 -14.18 25.19
C SER A 72 -26.23 -14.01 25.29
N ASP A 73 -25.51 -14.75 24.46
CA ASP A 73 -24.21 -14.32 24.01
C ASP A 73 -24.51 -13.15 23.08
N ASP A 74 -24.52 -11.95 23.67
CA ASP A 74 -24.38 -10.68 22.97
C ASP A 74 -23.01 -10.69 22.29
N SER A 75 -22.89 -11.54 21.28
CA SER A 75 -21.88 -11.44 20.25
C SER A 75 -22.25 -10.15 19.55
N GLU A 76 -21.55 -9.06 19.88
CA GLU A 76 -21.43 -7.89 19.00
C GLU A 76 -20.98 -8.43 17.64
N LEU A 77 -21.96 -8.81 16.82
CA LEU A 77 -21.82 -8.81 15.39
C LEU A 77 -21.54 -7.36 15.07
N LEU A 78 -20.27 -7.02 14.92
CA LEU A 78 -19.86 -5.77 14.32
C LEU A 78 -20.63 -5.68 13.01
N GLU A 79 -21.72 -4.89 13.03
CA GLU A 79 -22.47 -4.56 11.84
C GLU A 79 -21.44 -3.94 10.90
N PHE A 80 -21.26 -4.56 9.73
CA PHE A 80 -20.45 -3.98 8.68
C PHE A 80 -21.16 -2.68 8.29
N ASP A 81 -20.73 -1.58 8.88
CA ASP A 81 -21.19 -0.25 8.51
C ASP A 81 -20.54 0.11 7.17
N PRO A 82 -21.30 0.08 6.05
CA PRO A 82 -20.77 0.48 4.76
C PRO A 82 -20.36 1.97 4.73
N GLU A 83 -20.71 2.77 5.74
CA GLU A 83 -20.29 4.16 5.89
C GLU A 83 -18.95 4.32 6.65
N SER A 84 -18.46 3.27 7.31
CA SER A 84 -17.23 3.33 8.12
C SER A 84 -15.93 3.41 7.30
N SER A 85 -15.99 3.44 5.97
CA SER A 85 -14.81 3.54 5.09
C SER A 85 -15.11 4.28 3.78
N VAL A 86 -15.84 5.39 3.82
CA VAL A 86 -15.98 6.22 2.62
C VAL A 86 -14.72 7.07 2.46
N ILE A 87 -13.87 6.74 1.49
CA ILE A 87 -12.79 7.64 1.06
C ILE A 87 -13.44 8.87 0.43
N ALA A 88 -13.18 10.05 0.98
CA ALA A 88 -13.72 11.30 0.48
C ALA A 88 -13.19 11.64 -0.92
N SER A 89 -13.96 12.38 -1.71
CA SER A 89 -13.50 12.92 -2.99
C SER A 89 -12.88 14.31 -2.79
N ILE A 90 -11.72 14.53 -3.39
CA ILE A 90 -11.00 15.80 -3.42
C ILE A 90 -11.11 16.35 -4.84
N ALA A 91 -11.62 17.58 -4.99
CA ALA A 91 -11.56 18.25 -6.29
C ALA A 91 -10.12 18.69 -6.56
N PHE A 92 -9.50 18.18 -7.62
CA PHE A 92 -8.09 18.40 -7.95
C PHE A 92 -7.95 18.83 -9.41
N SER A 93 -7.19 19.89 -9.69
CA SER A 93 -7.03 20.43 -11.04
C SER A 93 -5.75 21.25 -11.20
N SER A 94 -5.40 21.56 -12.45
CA SER A 94 -4.43 22.60 -12.79
C SER A 94 -5.16 23.83 -13.39
N PRO A 95 -4.72 25.06 -13.10
CA PRO A 95 -5.10 26.22 -13.90
C PRO A 95 -4.48 26.26 -15.30
N ALA A 96 -3.50 25.40 -15.60
CA ALA A 96 -2.74 25.45 -16.84
C ALA A 96 -3.34 24.62 -17.99
N PHE A 97 -4.14 23.60 -17.67
CA PHE A 97 -4.84 22.75 -18.61
C PHE A 97 -6.02 22.07 -17.91
N ASP A 98 -7.05 21.75 -18.69
CA ASP A 98 -8.23 21.01 -18.21
C ASP A 98 -7.98 19.50 -18.22
N ASP A 99 -8.84 18.74 -17.54
CA ASP A 99 -8.75 17.28 -17.46
C ASP A 99 -8.86 16.62 -18.85
N GLY A 100 -7.88 15.81 -19.21
CA GLY A 100 -7.77 15.14 -20.51
C GLY A 100 -7.25 16.03 -21.66
N ASP A 101 -7.00 17.31 -21.42
CA ASP A 101 -6.44 18.22 -22.44
C ASP A 101 -4.92 18.05 -22.58
N SER A 102 -4.38 18.62 -23.67
CA SER A 102 -2.93 18.62 -23.90
C SER A 102 -2.18 19.44 -22.85
N ILE A 103 -1.14 18.85 -22.26
CA ILE A 103 -0.22 19.52 -21.33
C ILE A 103 0.61 20.56 -22.10
N PRO A 104 0.62 21.84 -21.66
CA PRO A 104 1.44 22.88 -22.29
C PRO A 104 2.93 22.56 -22.27
N VAL A 105 3.63 22.93 -23.34
CA VAL A 105 5.01 22.50 -23.62
C VAL A 105 5.98 22.89 -22.50
N GLU A 106 5.76 24.00 -21.81
CA GLU A 106 6.62 24.46 -20.71
C GLU A 106 6.70 23.47 -19.54
N TYR A 107 5.71 22.59 -19.39
CA TYR A 107 5.66 21.57 -18.34
C TYR A 107 6.22 20.21 -18.78
N THR A 108 6.83 20.14 -19.96
CA THR A 108 7.32 18.91 -20.60
C THR A 108 8.81 18.97 -20.88
N CYS A 109 9.42 17.84 -21.29
CA CYS A 109 10.84 17.79 -21.61
C CYS A 109 11.24 18.57 -22.87
N ASP A 110 10.28 18.97 -23.72
CA ASP A 110 10.54 19.80 -24.89
C ASP A 110 10.51 21.32 -24.56
N GLY A 111 10.09 21.68 -23.33
CA GLY A 111 10.11 23.05 -22.80
C GLY A 111 11.02 23.19 -21.57
N GLU A 112 10.58 23.96 -20.58
CA GLU A 112 11.32 24.26 -19.36
C GLU A 112 11.33 23.12 -18.32
N ASP A 113 10.54 22.05 -18.54
CA ASP A 113 10.40 20.91 -17.64
C ASP A 113 9.98 21.31 -16.21
N GLN A 114 9.18 22.37 -16.09
CA GLN A 114 8.73 22.88 -14.78
C GLN A 114 7.46 22.14 -14.33
N SER A 115 7.25 22.00 -13.01
CA SER A 115 5.98 21.46 -12.51
C SER A 115 4.82 22.42 -12.79
N PRO A 116 3.64 21.93 -13.18
CA PRO A 116 2.48 22.78 -13.41
C PRO A 116 1.94 23.38 -12.09
N PRO A 117 1.24 24.52 -12.15
CA PRO A 117 0.47 24.99 -10.99
C PRO A 117 -0.65 23.98 -10.69
N LEU A 118 -0.84 23.65 -9.41
CA LEU A 118 -1.85 22.69 -8.97
C LEU A 118 -2.74 23.35 -7.92
N ARG A 119 -4.04 23.02 -7.92
CA ARG A 119 -5.00 23.48 -6.91
C ARG A 119 -5.99 22.39 -6.55
N TRP A 120 -6.48 22.43 -5.31
CA TRP A 120 -7.47 21.49 -4.84
C TRP A 120 -8.38 22.09 -3.77
N SER A 121 -9.58 21.51 -3.63
CA SER A 121 -10.56 21.82 -2.59
C SER A 121 -11.11 20.53 -1.99
N ASP A 122 -12.02 20.67 -1.01
CA ASP A 122 -12.76 19.53 -0.44
C ASP A 122 -11.87 18.46 0.22
N VAL A 123 -10.74 18.90 0.80
CA VAL A 123 -9.90 18.06 1.65
C VAL A 123 -10.73 17.64 2.88
N PRO A 124 -10.89 16.33 3.15
CA PRO A 124 -11.71 15.85 4.26
C PRO A 124 -11.15 16.28 5.61
N ASP A 125 -12.06 16.48 6.56
CA ASP A 125 -11.71 16.64 7.96
C ASP A 125 -10.90 15.43 8.46
N GLY A 126 -10.00 15.68 9.40
CA GLY A 126 -9.08 14.65 9.91
C GLY A 126 -7.80 14.47 9.09
N ALA A 127 -7.69 15.06 7.90
CA ALA A 127 -6.44 15.08 7.14
C ALA A 127 -5.33 15.80 7.91
N ARG A 128 -4.18 15.14 8.05
CA ARG A 128 -2.96 15.67 8.69
C ARG A 128 -1.89 16.03 7.68
N ALA A 129 -1.89 15.37 6.53
CA ALA A 129 -0.99 15.63 5.42
C ALA A 129 -1.68 15.36 4.09
N LEU A 130 -1.12 15.93 3.02
CA LEU A 130 -1.46 15.59 1.64
C LEU A 130 -0.22 15.03 0.93
N ALA A 131 -0.47 14.18 -0.07
CA ALA A 131 0.54 13.73 -1.01
C ALA A 131 0.00 13.87 -2.43
N ILE A 132 0.87 14.21 -3.37
CA ILE A 132 0.59 14.24 -4.81
C ILE A 132 1.56 13.29 -5.52
N ILE A 133 1.00 12.50 -6.42
CA ILE A 133 1.71 11.57 -7.29
C ILE A 133 1.38 11.93 -8.74
N VAL A 134 2.37 11.90 -9.62
CA VAL A 134 2.18 12.01 -11.06
C VAL A 134 2.76 10.77 -11.72
N ASP A 135 1.90 10.01 -12.38
CA ASP A 135 2.21 8.72 -12.99
C ASP A 135 1.82 8.71 -14.48
N ASP A 136 2.67 8.13 -15.30
CA ASP A 136 2.42 7.82 -16.71
C ASP A 136 2.13 6.30 -16.81
N PRO A 137 0.88 5.87 -17.01
CA PRO A 137 0.53 4.46 -17.13
C PRO A 137 0.84 3.87 -18.51
N ASP A 138 1.11 4.70 -19.52
CA ASP A 138 1.35 4.31 -20.91
C ASP A 138 2.84 4.04 -21.18
N ALA A 139 3.71 4.43 -20.25
CA ALA A 139 5.14 4.17 -20.33
C ALA A 139 5.48 2.68 -20.59
N PRO A 140 6.45 2.40 -21.47
CA PRO A 140 6.80 1.02 -21.81
C PRO A 140 7.24 0.17 -20.60
N GLY A 141 6.50 -0.90 -20.33
CA GLY A 141 6.85 -1.95 -19.37
C GLY A 141 6.18 -1.84 -18.00
N SER A 142 5.93 -0.63 -17.49
CA SER A 142 5.19 -0.36 -16.26
C SER A 142 4.82 1.11 -16.13
N ILE A 143 3.98 1.44 -15.14
CA ILE A 143 3.72 2.82 -14.71
C ILE A 143 5.05 3.54 -14.43
N PHE A 144 5.20 4.75 -14.96
CA PHE A 144 6.39 5.58 -14.75
C PHE A 144 6.09 6.76 -13.82
N ARG A 145 6.83 6.87 -12.71
CA ARG A 145 6.65 7.95 -11.72
C ARG A 145 7.36 9.22 -12.18
N HIS A 146 6.59 10.25 -12.50
CA HIS A 146 7.06 11.59 -12.86
C HIS A 146 7.30 12.50 -11.65
N TRP A 147 6.50 12.37 -10.59
CA TRP A 147 6.67 13.19 -9.39
C TRP A 147 6.05 12.54 -8.15
N SER A 148 6.75 12.63 -7.01
CA SER A 148 6.21 12.30 -5.68
C SER A 148 6.50 13.46 -4.73
N VAL A 149 5.45 14.14 -4.27
CA VAL A 149 5.53 15.18 -3.25
C VAL A 149 4.58 14.83 -2.10
N TYR A 150 5.04 14.90 -0.86
CA TYR A 150 4.34 14.36 0.30
C TYR A 150 4.60 15.21 1.54
N ASN A 151 3.84 14.94 2.60
CA ASN A 151 3.83 15.74 3.83
C ASN A 151 3.48 17.21 3.59
N ILE A 152 2.72 17.50 2.52
CA ILE A 152 2.13 18.82 2.30
C ILE A 152 1.16 19.08 3.47
N PRO A 153 1.22 20.23 4.16
CA PRO A 153 0.28 20.53 5.24
C PRO A 153 -1.17 20.44 4.75
N SER A 154 -2.06 19.81 5.53
CA SER A 154 -3.46 19.59 5.12
C SER A 154 -4.28 20.85 4.89
N GLY A 155 -3.84 22.00 5.43
CA GLY A 155 -4.43 23.31 5.15
C GLY A 155 -4.03 23.93 3.80
N THR A 156 -3.04 23.38 3.11
CA THR A 156 -2.60 23.84 1.79
C THR A 156 -3.68 23.56 0.75
N ARG A 157 -3.86 24.46 -0.22
CA ARG A 157 -4.86 24.33 -1.30
C ARG A 157 -4.28 24.46 -2.71
N SER A 158 -2.97 24.67 -2.81
CA SER A 158 -2.29 24.80 -4.10
C SER A 158 -0.79 24.61 -3.99
N LEU A 159 -0.16 24.15 -5.07
CA LEU A 159 1.26 24.30 -5.33
C LEU A 159 1.46 25.26 -6.51
N LYS A 160 2.44 26.15 -6.38
CA LYS A 160 2.83 27.04 -7.48
C LYS A 160 3.57 26.24 -8.55
N THR A 161 3.56 26.76 -9.78
CA THR A 161 4.43 26.27 -10.85
C THR A 161 5.90 26.29 -10.43
N ALA A 162 6.73 25.46 -11.06
CA ALA A 162 8.18 25.45 -10.89
C ALA A 162 8.64 25.25 -9.44
N GLN A 163 8.09 24.24 -8.76
CA GLN A 163 8.60 23.82 -7.44
C GLN A 163 10.10 23.49 -7.52
N PRO A 164 10.91 23.90 -6.52
CA PRO A 164 12.34 23.55 -6.46
C PRO A 164 12.58 22.04 -6.57
N THR A 165 13.70 21.63 -7.15
CA THR A 165 14.11 20.20 -7.29
C THR A 165 14.90 19.69 -6.08
N THR A 166 14.67 20.27 -4.90
CA THR A 166 15.30 19.89 -3.62
C THR A 166 14.42 18.90 -2.84
N VAL A 167 15.00 18.08 -1.96
CA VAL A 167 14.24 17.08 -1.19
C VAL A 167 13.27 17.73 -0.19
N ALA A 168 13.64 18.87 0.38
CA ALA A 168 12.79 19.65 1.27
C ALA A 168 12.26 20.88 0.53
N LEU A 169 10.97 21.13 0.69
CA LEU A 169 10.26 22.32 0.27
C LEU A 169 9.73 23.06 1.52
N GLU A 170 8.92 24.09 1.31
CA GLU A 170 8.33 24.86 2.42
C GLU A 170 7.37 24.02 3.28
N ASN A 171 7.20 24.43 4.54
CA ASN A 171 6.20 23.89 5.46
C ASN A 171 6.26 22.36 5.65
N SER A 172 7.47 21.82 5.79
CA SER A 172 7.71 20.37 5.97
C SER A 172 7.34 19.51 4.76
N THR A 173 6.97 20.11 3.63
CA THR A 173 6.70 19.40 2.39
C THR A 173 7.98 18.77 1.88
N ARG A 174 7.91 17.50 1.48
CA ARG A 174 9.03 16.69 1.01
C ARG A 174 8.74 16.18 -0.39
N GLN A 175 9.79 15.86 -1.13
CA GLN A 175 9.67 15.17 -2.40
C GLN A 175 10.80 14.16 -2.60
N GLY A 176 10.49 13.07 -3.29
CA GLY A 176 11.42 11.98 -3.57
C GLY A 176 12.03 12.06 -4.97
N PRO A 177 12.98 11.18 -5.30
CA PRO A 177 13.40 10.95 -6.66
C PRO A 177 12.26 10.37 -7.50
N ASN A 178 12.15 10.83 -8.75
CA ASN A 178 11.31 10.26 -9.80
C ASN A 178 12.07 9.17 -10.58
N GLU A 179 11.41 8.53 -11.55
CA GLU A 179 12.02 7.43 -12.31
C GLU A 179 13.07 7.86 -13.34
N PHE A 180 13.20 9.17 -13.60
CA PHE A 180 14.38 9.71 -14.28
C PHE A 180 15.63 9.76 -13.36
N GLY A 181 15.49 9.41 -12.08
CA GLY A 181 16.56 9.50 -11.08
C GLY A 181 16.81 10.92 -10.56
N ARG A 182 15.85 11.85 -10.75
CA ARG A 182 15.93 13.25 -10.34
C ARG A 182 14.98 13.51 -9.18
N THR A 183 15.35 14.36 -8.22
CA THR A 183 14.42 14.79 -7.16
C THR A 183 13.43 15.81 -7.70
N GLY A 184 12.14 15.62 -7.36
CA GLY A 184 11.08 16.52 -7.78
C GLY A 184 10.41 16.10 -9.09
N TYR A 185 9.79 17.07 -9.75
CA TYR A 185 9.05 16.85 -10.99
C TYR A 185 10.01 16.58 -12.16
N GLY A 186 9.66 15.62 -13.00
CA GLY A 186 10.14 15.50 -14.36
C GLY A 186 8.93 15.37 -15.26
N GLY A 187 8.83 16.20 -16.29
CA GLY A 187 7.64 16.31 -17.13
C GLY A 187 7.50 15.22 -18.18
N PRO A 188 6.37 15.25 -18.91
CA PRO A 188 6.12 14.40 -20.07
C PRO A 188 7.29 14.35 -21.04
N CYS A 189 7.67 13.14 -21.43
CA CYS A 189 8.72 12.90 -22.42
C CYS A 189 8.51 11.57 -23.16
N PRO A 190 7.35 11.36 -23.79
CA PRO A 190 7.04 10.09 -24.45
C PRO A 190 7.93 9.91 -25.69
N PRO A 191 8.07 8.70 -26.23
CA PRO A 191 8.68 8.48 -27.55
C PRO A 191 7.98 9.33 -28.64
N GLU A 192 8.70 9.69 -29.70
CA GLU A 192 8.11 10.41 -30.83
C GLU A 192 7.03 9.57 -31.51
N GLY A 193 5.88 10.18 -31.81
CA GLY A 193 4.75 9.51 -32.45
C GLY A 193 3.82 8.75 -31.50
N GLU A 194 4.10 8.76 -30.19
CA GLU A 194 3.23 8.22 -29.14
C GLU A 194 2.59 9.37 -28.34
N GLU A 195 1.33 9.20 -27.96
CA GLU A 195 0.61 10.08 -27.04
C GLU A 195 0.41 9.32 -25.73
N HIS A 196 0.83 9.91 -24.62
CA HIS A 196 0.71 9.33 -23.30
C HIS A 196 -0.22 10.17 -22.43
N GLU A 197 -0.95 9.50 -21.54
CA GLU A 197 -1.67 10.11 -20.43
C GLU A 197 -0.76 10.30 -19.22
N TYR A 198 -0.89 11.43 -18.53
CA TYR A 198 -0.18 11.71 -17.28
C TYR A 198 -1.21 11.97 -16.19
N VAL A 199 -1.34 11.04 -15.25
CA VAL A 199 -2.36 11.10 -14.20
C VAL A 199 -1.79 11.72 -12.94
N PHE A 200 -2.41 12.83 -12.51
CA PHE A 200 -2.11 13.53 -11.28
C PHE A 200 -3.07 13.05 -10.20
N PHE A 201 -2.55 12.41 -9.16
CA PHE A 201 -3.31 12.00 -7.99
C PHE A 201 -3.01 12.91 -6.81
N ILE A 202 -4.03 13.19 -6.00
CA ILE A 202 -3.89 13.77 -4.66
C ILE A 202 -4.50 12.83 -3.63
N TYR A 203 -3.83 12.67 -2.49
CA TYR A 203 -4.27 11.88 -1.36
C TYR A 203 -4.31 12.74 -0.10
N ALA A 204 -5.41 12.68 0.64
CA ALA A 204 -5.49 13.16 2.01
C ALA A 204 -5.18 12.02 2.98
N LEU A 205 -4.25 12.28 3.90
CA LEU A 205 -3.67 11.27 4.78
C LEU A 205 -4.02 11.54 6.25
N THR A 206 -4.29 10.48 7.02
CA THR A 206 -4.57 10.53 8.46
C THR A 206 -3.37 10.94 9.31
N GLU A 207 -2.16 10.87 8.76
CA GLU A 207 -0.91 11.24 9.41
C GLU A 207 0.16 11.65 8.37
N GLN A 208 1.25 12.24 8.84
CA GLN A 208 2.42 12.48 8.00
C GLN A 208 3.12 11.15 7.69
N LEU A 209 3.75 11.07 6.52
CA LEU A 209 4.60 9.95 6.16
C LEU A 209 5.91 10.03 6.93
N ASP A 210 6.12 9.06 7.82
CA ASP A 210 7.38 8.81 8.49
C ASP A 210 8.27 7.92 7.61
N ILE A 211 8.93 8.55 6.63
CA ILE A 211 9.86 7.91 5.70
C ILE A 211 11.11 8.77 5.53
N GLU A 212 12.23 8.12 5.25
CA GLU A 212 13.51 8.79 5.05
C GLU A 212 13.47 9.79 3.88
N ASP A 213 14.29 10.82 4.01
CA ASP A 213 14.57 11.80 2.98
C ASP A 213 15.06 11.13 1.70
N GLY A 214 14.46 11.50 0.57
CA GLY A 214 14.81 10.89 -0.72
C GLY A 214 14.25 9.49 -0.92
N ALA A 215 13.24 9.08 -0.14
CA ALA A 215 12.46 7.87 -0.40
C ALA A 215 11.95 7.83 -1.84
N GLY A 216 12.22 6.71 -2.54
CA GLY A 216 11.84 6.54 -3.93
C GLY A 216 10.35 6.23 -4.15
N PRO A 217 9.90 6.16 -5.41
CA PRO A 217 8.49 6.03 -5.78
C PRO A 217 7.74 4.89 -5.06
N LYS A 218 8.38 3.72 -4.97
CA LYS A 218 7.82 2.55 -4.30
C LYS A 218 7.64 2.77 -2.80
N GLN A 219 8.65 3.35 -2.13
CA GLN A 219 8.60 3.61 -0.68
C GLN A 219 7.52 4.64 -0.34
N VAL A 220 7.40 5.70 -1.14
CA VAL A 220 6.33 6.70 -0.97
C VAL A 220 4.95 6.03 -1.15
N SER A 221 4.79 5.22 -2.19
CA SER A 221 3.51 4.53 -2.46
C SER A 221 3.15 3.54 -1.35
N GLU A 222 4.13 2.81 -0.81
CA GLU A 222 3.93 1.93 0.35
C GLU A 222 3.56 2.71 1.61
N ALA A 223 4.20 3.85 1.84
CA ALA A 223 3.95 4.68 3.02
C ALA A 223 2.56 5.34 3.04
N ILE A 224 1.95 5.57 1.87
CA ILE A 224 0.59 6.11 1.73
C ILE A 224 -0.48 5.07 2.07
N ARG A 225 -0.22 3.77 1.86
CA ARG A 225 -1.21 2.71 2.05
C ARG A 225 -1.73 2.68 3.49
N GLY A 226 -3.04 2.48 3.62
CA GLY A 226 -3.72 2.41 4.93
C GLY A 226 -3.91 3.76 5.63
N LYS A 227 -3.43 4.87 5.04
CA LYS A 227 -3.55 6.22 5.62
C LYS A 227 -4.49 7.13 4.83
N VAL A 228 -4.97 6.69 3.68
CA VAL A 228 -5.81 7.50 2.79
C VAL A 228 -7.22 7.62 3.37
N ILE A 229 -7.70 8.86 3.46
CA ILE A 229 -9.10 9.20 3.81
C ILE A 229 -9.77 10.09 2.76
N GLY A 230 -9.02 10.56 1.76
CA GLY A 230 -9.57 11.25 0.61
C GLY A 230 -8.67 11.11 -0.62
N ILE A 231 -9.28 11.13 -1.80
CA ILE A 231 -8.60 10.99 -3.08
C ILE A 231 -9.19 11.93 -4.13
N GLY A 232 -8.34 12.44 -5.01
CA GLY A 232 -8.74 13.16 -6.21
C GLY A 232 -7.76 12.87 -7.34
N SER A 233 -8.19 13.05 -8.58
CA SER A 233 -7.31 12.95 -9.75
C SER A 233 -7.82 13.78 -10.93
N PHE A 234 -6.90 14.11 -11.81
CA PHE A 234 -7.14 14.58 -13.18
C PHE A 234 -5.96 14.13 -14.04
N SER A 235 -6.08 14.13 -15.36
CA SER A 235 -5.01 13.81 -16.28
C SER A 235 -4.77 14.90 -17.31
N GLY A 236 -3.62 14.82 -17.96
CA GLY A 236 -3.32 15.59 -19.16
C GLY A 236 -2.59 14.72 -20.16
N MET A 237 -2.73 15.05 -21.44
CA MET A 237 -2.16 14.29 -22.55
C MET A 237 -0.91 14.97 -23.10
N TYR A 238 0.09 14.22 -23.55
CA TYR A 238 1.20 14.81 -24.30
C TYR A 238 1.72 13.85 -25.36
N ALA A 239 2.05 14.40 -26.53
CA ALA A 239 2.67 13.69 -27.64
C ALA A 239 3.76 14.57 -28.24
N ARG A 240 4.91 13.97 -28.53
CA ARG A 240 6.02 14.65 -29.22
C ARG A 240 5.79 14.57 -30.73
N ARG A 241 5.95 15.70 -31.40
CA ARG A 241 5.73 15.85 -32.85
C ARG A 241 7.02 15.86 -33.65
#